data_AF-A0A1I4DZH4-F1
#
_entry.id   AF-A0A1I4DZH4-F1
#
_cell.length_a   1.000
_cell.length_b   1.000
_cell.length_c   1.000
_cell.angle_alpha   90.00
_cell.angle_beta   90.00
_cell.angle_gamma   90.00
#
_symmetry.space_group_name_H-M   'P 1'
#
loop_
_entity.id
_entity.type
_entity.pdbx_description
1 polymer ?
#
loop_
_entity_poly.entity_id
_entity_poly.type
_entity_poly.pdbx_seq_one_letter_code
_entity_poly.pdbx_strand_id
1 'polypeptide(L)'
;MKAWCYVLLIGLASSGAVRAEQGCPAGLAPIGQAPGPICVPQPGYGLGAPSSSQPSQPQPRGPQWQSRFGAMSIDYTRGKLGTAANMANTRKAEKAAIAQCRANGGDDSSCKKNLLSWGNGCGVVAWGASFAAMRSGASVDAAASEALQVCGQNTGDCQIYYSGCSYPVQY
;
A
#
# COMPACT_ATOMS: atom_id res chain seq x y z
N MET A 1 -53.49 86.96 -16.36
CA MET A 1 -52.25 87.54 -16.92
C MET A 1 -51.15 86.50 -16.82
N LYS A 2 -50.45 86.23 -17.95
CA LYS A 2 -49.16 85.54 -18.11
C LYS A 2 -49.11 84.08 -17.65
N ALA A 3 -48.34 83.18 -18.26
CA ALA A 3 -47.77 83.00 -19.58
C ALA A 3 -47.13 81.61 -19.51
N TRP A 4 -47.32 80.86 -20.59
CA TRP A 4 -46.56 79.70 -21.06
C TRP A 4 -45.11 79.57 -20.54
N CYS A 5 -44.72 78.38 -20.08
CA CYS A 5 -43.50 77.72 -20.56
C CYS A 5 -43.45 76.25 -20.14
N TYR A 6 -43.00 75.44 -21.10
CA TYR A 6 -42.73 74.00 -21.08
C TYR A 6 -42.08 73.48 -19.80
N VAL A 7 -42.24 72.16 -19.53
CA VAL A 7 -41.14 71.18 -19.58
C VAL A 7 -41.57 69.81 -18.98
N LEU A 8 -41.23 68.76 -19.72
CA LEU A 8 -40.98 67.34 -19.35
C LEU A 8 -42.14 66.39 -19.00
N LEU A 9 -42.57 65.69 -20.05
CA LEU A 9 -42.50 64.22 -20.22
C LEU A 9 -42.97 63.31 -19.06
N ILE A 10 -44.22 62.90 -19.26
CA ILE A 10 -45.00 61.76 -18.78
C ILE A 10 -44.17 60.51 -18.43
N GLY A 11 -44.31 60.06 -17.17
CA GLY A 11 -45.05 58.83 -16.85
C GLY A 11 -44.38 57.47 -17.13
N LEU A 12 -43.90 56.88 -16.04
CA LEU A 12 -43.67 55.47 -15.74
C LEU A 12 -44.30 54.39 -16.66
N ALA A 13 -43.45 53.38 -16.89
CA ALA A 13 -43.75 51.95 -16.82
C ALA A 13 -44.56 51.29 -17.95
N SER A 14 -43.86 50.46 -18.73
CA SER A 14 -44.29 49.08 -18.96
C SER A 14 -43.15 48.26 -19.55
N SER A 15 -42.64 47.35 -18.73
CA SER A 15 -41.76 46.25 -19.11
C SER A 15 -42.47 45.40 -20.17
N GLY A 16 -41.99 45.41 -21.40
CA GLY A 16 -42.32 44.36 -22.36
C GLY A 16 -41.63 43.08 -21.90
N ALA A 17 -42.34 42.24 -21.16
CA ALA A 17 -41.91 40.87 -20.93
C ALA A 17 -41.93 40.15 -22.29
N VAL A 18 -40.78 40.01 -22.93
CA VAL A 18 -40.59 38.97 -23.93
C VAL A 18 -40.73 37.65 -23.19
N ARG A 19 -41.93 37.06 -23.19
CA ARG A 19 -42.11 35.68 -22.75
C ARG A 19 -41.61 34.81 -23.88
N ALA A 20 -40.32 34.47 -23.83
CA ALA A 20 -39.80 33.33 -24.57
C ALA A 20 -40.33 32.04 -23.92
N GLU A 21 -41.61 31.73 -24.12
CA GLU A 21 -42.12 30.37 -23.89
C GLU A 21 -41.70 29.53 -25.11
N GLN A 22 -40.38 29.38 -25.30
CA GLN A 22 -39.86 28.36 -26.17
C GLN A 22 -40.40 27.03 -25.63
N GLY A 23 -41.38 26.44 -26.32
CA GLY A 23 -42.33 25.41 -25.84
C GLY A 23 -41.76 24.06 -25.39
N CYS A 24 -40.56 24.06 -24.84
CA CYS A 24 -39.90 22.94 -24.23
C CYS A 24 -40.11 22.96 -22.70
N PRO A 25 -40.38 21.81 -22.07
CA PRO A 25 -40.40 21.67 -20.62
C PRO A 25 -39.11 22.17 -19.97
N ALA A 26 -39.17 22.52 -18.70
CA ALA A 26 -38.00 22.98 -17.95
C ALA A 26 -36.85 21.96 -18.06
N GLY A 27 -35.69 22.44 -18.52
CA GLY A 27 -34.49 21.63 -18.74
C GLY A 27 -34.21 21.20 -20.16
N LEU A 28 -35.06 21.63 -21.08
CA LEU A 28 -34.91 21.38 -22.49
C LEU A 28 -34.86 22.71 -23.24
N ALA A 29 -33.97 22.83 -24.21
CA ALA A 29 -33.87 23.97 -25.11
C ALA A 29 -34.32 23.56 -26.52
N PRO A 30 -35.05 24.41 -27.27
CA PRO A 30 -35.42 24.09 -28.64
C PRO A 30 -34.21 24.17 -29.58
N ILE A 31 -34.12 23.24 -30.51
CA ILE A 31 -33.21 23.29 -31.67
C ILE A 31 -34.00 23.11 -32.96
N GLY A 32 -33.53 23.76 -34.03
CA GLY A 32 -34.15 23.72 -35.37
C GLY A 32 -35.27 24.75 -35.57
N GLN A 33 -35.77 24.82 -36.82
CA GLN A 33 -36.91 25.66 -37.21
C GLN A 33 -37.97 24.81 -37.92
N ALA A 34 -39.18 25.36 -38.12
CA ALA A 34 -40.42 24.73 -38.61
C ALA A 34 -40.31 23.46 -39.48
N PRO A 35 -41.23 22.47 -39.31
CA PRO A 35 -42.59 22.64 -38.77
C PRO A 35 -42.74 22.43 -37.25
N GLY A 36 -41.64 22.22 -36.50
CA GLY A 36 -41.66 22.27 -35.03
C GLY A 36 -40.25 22.12 -34.42
N PRO A 37 -39.88 22.92 -33.39
CA PRO A 37 -38.59 22.79 -32.74
C PRO A 37 -38.48 21.45 -31.99
N ILE A 38 -37.31 20.83 -32.01
CA ILE A 38 -37.00 19.63 -31.23
C ILE A 38 -36.41 20.08 -29.90
N CYS A 39 -36.94 19.57 -28.79
CA CYS A 39 -36.47 19.90 -27.45
C CYS A 39 -35.29 18.99 -27.05
N VAL A 40 -34.11 19.57 -26.81
CA VAL A 40 -32.92 18.83 -26.38
C VAL A 40 -32.50 19.19 -24.96
N PRO A 41 -31.92 18.25 -24.20
CA PRO A 41 -31.39 18.52 -22.86
C PRO A 41 -30.45 19.72 -22.84
N GLN A 42 -30.76 20.68 -21.99
CA GLN A 42 -29.90 21.84 -21.79
C GLN A 42 -28.64 21.37 -21.03
N PRO A 43 -27.43 21.65 -21.54
CA PRO A 43 -26.20 21.24 -20.87
C PRO A 43 -26.18 21.77 -19.44
N GLY A 44 -26.10 20.88 -18.45
CA GLY A 44 -26.07 21.26 -17.03
C GLY A 44 -27.41 21.32 -16.30
N TYR A 45 -28.55 21.14 -16.99
CA TYR A 45 -29.84 21.13 -16.29
C TYR A 45 -30.05 19.82 -15.51
N GLY A 46 -30.49 19.93 -14.25
CA GLY A 46 -30.66 18.78 -13.36
C GLY A 46 -29.36 18.22 -12.76
N LEU A 47 -28.20 18.69 -13.22
CA LEU A 47 -26.96 18.55 -12.47
C LEU A 47 -27.04 19.54 -11.31
N GLY A 48 -27.45 19.05 -10.14
CA GLY A 48 -27.35 19.81 -8.90
C GLY A 48 -25.98 20.46 -8.84
N ALA A 49 -25.96 21.77 -8.56
CA ALA A 49 -24.72 22.51 -8.39
C ALA A 49 -23.72 21.66 -7.57
N PRO A 50 -22.42 21.63 -7.91
CA PRO A 50 -21.46 20.89 -7.10
C PRO A 50 -21.55 21.47 -5.69
N SER A 51 -22.21 20.73 -4.79
CA SER A 51 -22.32 21.11 -3.40
C SER A 51 -20.90 21.08 -2.88
N SER A 52 -20.30 22.25 -2.69
CA SER A 52 -18.95 22.45 -2.17
C SER A 52 -18.81 22.07 -0.69
N SER A 53 -19.64 21.13 -0.23
CA SER A 53 -19.81 20.73 1.16
C SER A 53 -20.14 19.25 1.27
N GLN A 54 -19.58 18.41 0.39
CA GLN A 54 -19.54 16.97 0.67
C GLN A 54 -18.32 16.71 1.58
N PRO A 55 -18.51 16.30 2.85
CA PRO A 55 -17.39 15.89 3.68
C PRO A 55 -16.68 14.75 2.94
N SER A 56 -15.38 14.89 2.70
CA SER A 56 -14.56 13.79 2.24
C SER A 56 -14.70 12.65 3.26
N GLN A 57 -15.47 11.62 2.91
CA GLN A 57 -15.52 10.42 3.73
C GLN A 57 -14.09 9.87 3.80
N PRO A 58 -13.52 9.64 5.00
CA PRO A 58 -12.20 9.04 5.11
C PRO A 58 -12.24 7.70 4.40
N GLN A 59 -11.36 7.51 3.41
CA GLN A 59 -11.21 6.19 2.78
C GLN A 59 -10.95 5.16 3.87
N PRO A 60 -11.57 3.96 3.79
CA PRO A 60 -11.23 2.88 4.69
C PRO A 60 -9.72 2.67 4.67
N ARG A 61 -9.06 2.76 5.84
CA ARG A 61 -7.64 2.41 5.92
C ARG A 61 -7.53 0.95 5.51
N GLY A 62 -6.81 0.69 4.42
CA GLY A 62 -6.49 -0.67 4.00
C GLY A 62 -5.77 -1.44 5.12
N PRO A 63 -5.66 -2.77 4.97
CA PRO A 63 -5.02 -3.62 5.97
C PRO A 63 -3.63 -3.08 6.33
N GLN A 64 -3.38 -2.87 7.63
CA GLN A 64 -2.09 -2.43 8.12
C GLN A 64 -1.22 -3.65 8.36
N TRP A 65 -0.02 -3.66 7.80
CA TRP A 65 0.93 -4.77 7.93
C TRP A 65 2.10 -4.37 8.82
N GLN A 66 2.41 -5.23 9.79
CA GLN A 66 3.60 -5.10 10.61
C GLN A 66 4.64 -6.12 10.18
N SER A 67 5.81 -5.62 9.77
CA SER A 67 6.94 -6.48 9.40
C SER A 67 7.37 -7.36 10.58
N ARG A 68 7.79 -8.59 10.24
CA ARG A 68 8.41 -9.52 11.19
C ARG A 68 9.80 -9.89 10.71
N PHE A 69 10.66 -10.20 11.68
CA PHE A 69 12.08 -10.42 11.45
C PHE A 69 12.53 -11.73 12.09
N GLY A 70 13.45 -12.40 11.41
CA GLY A 70 14.12 -13.60 11.90
C GLY A 70 15.63 -13.46 11.83
N ALA A 71 16.34 -14.34 12.53
CA ALA A 71 17.78 -14.43 12.47
C ALA A 71 18.27 -15.84 12.80
N MET A 72 19.47 -16.17 12.33
CA MET A 72 20.20 -17.40 12.64
C MET A 72 21.66 -17.05 12.94
N SER A 73 22.26 -17.80 13.85
CA SER A 73 23.64 -17.63 14.29
C SER A 73 24.28 -19.00 14.48
N ILE A 74 25.49 -19.21 13.96
CA ILE A 74 26.15 -20.53 14.04
C ILE A 74 27.59 -20.40 14.54
N ASP A 75 27.94 -21.12 15.60
CA ASP A 75 29.32 -21.46 15.85
C ASP A 75 29.70 -22.69 15.01
N TYR A 76 30.30 -22.48 13.83
CA TYR A 76 30.64 -23.58 12.91
C TYR A 76 31.67 -24.54 13.50
N THR A 77 32.57 -24.05 14.37
CA THR A 77 33.60 -24.89 15.00
C THR A 77 33.01 -25.87 16.00
N ARG A 78 31.98 -25.45 16.75
CA ARG A 78 31.31 -26.29 17.76
C ARG A 78 29.98 -26.88 17.29
N GLY A 79 29.56 -26.56 16.07
CA GLY A 79 28.30 -26.98 15.49
C GLY A 79 27.07 -26.50 16.27
N LYS A 80 27.11 -25.28 16.84
CA LYS A 80 26.02 -24.77 17.69
C LYS A 80 25.22 -23.70 16.95
N LEU A 81 23.97 -24.03 16.63
CA LEU A 81 23.01 -23.14 15.98
C LEU A 81 22.16 -22.41 17.01
N GLY A 82 21.86 -21.14 16.77
CA GLY A 82 20.79 -20.39 17.39
C GLY A 82 19.92 -19.72 16.35
N THR A 83 18.64 -19.55 16.66
CA THR A 83 17.60 -19.09 15.73
C THR A 83 16.63 -18.15 16.43
N ALA A 84 15.98 -17.29 15.66
CA ALA A 84 14.88 -16.46 16.13
C ALA A 84 13.94 -16.20 14.96
N ALA A 85 12.64 -16.19 15.24
CA ALA A 85 11.59 -15.90 14.26
C ALA A 85 10.52 -14.99 14.87
N ASN A 86 9.74 -14.33 14.01
CA ASN A 86 8.59 -13.51 14.36
C ASN A 86 8.90 -12.33 15.29
N MET A 87 10.13 -11.81 15.25
CA MET A 87 10.55 -10.69 16.10
C MET A 87 10.08 -9.37 15.53
N ALA A 88 9.86 -8.40 16.41
CA ALA A 88 9.35 -7.07 16.04
C ALA A 88 10.37 -6.21 15.26
N ASN A 89 11.67 -6.52 15.34
CA ASN A 89 12.72 -5.86 14.58
C ASN A 89 13.96 -6.76 14.47
N THR A 90 14.84 -6.43 13.53
CA THR A 90 16.10 -7.14 13.26
C THR A 90 16.97 -7.29 14.50
N ARG A 91 17.18 -6.21 15.27
CA ARG A 91 18.05 -6.24 16.47
C ARG A 91 17.57 -7.25 17.52
N LYS A 92 16.26 -7.35 17.74
CA LYS A 92 15.67 -8.35 18.65
C LYS A 92 15.89 -9.77 18.12
N ALA A 93 15.73 -9.99 16.81
CA ALA A 93 16.02 -11.27 16.18
C ALA A 93 17.48 -11.68 16.35
N GLU A 94 18.41 -10.80 16.03
CA GLU A 94 19.84 -11.08 16.13
C GLU A 94 20.27 -11.39 17.56
N LYS A 95 19.82 -10.57 18.53
CA LYS A 95 20.14 -10.80 19.95
C LYS A 95 19.60 -12.15 20.42
N ALA A 96 18.38 -12.52 20.02
CA ALA A 96 17.77 -13.80 20.39
C ALA A 96 18.50 -14.99 19.74
N ALA A 97 18.84 -14.91 18.46
CA ALA A 97 19.58 -15.97 17.76
C ALA A 97 20.99 -16.17 18.37
N ILE A 98 21.72 -15.08 18.63
CA ILE A 98 23.03 -15.15 19.30
C ILE A 98 22.90 -15.73 20.72
N ALA A 99 21.88 -15.31 21.48
CA ALA A 99 21.66 -15.83 22.82
C ALA A 99 21.37 -17.34 22.81
N GLN A 100 20.56 -17.82 21.86
CA GLN A 100 20.29 -19.26 21.70
C GLN A 100 21.56 -20.02 21.26
N CYS A 101 22.36 -19.47 20.33
CA CYS A 101 23.62 -20.07 19.91
C CYS A 101 24.57 -20.30 21.09
N ARG A 102 24.69 -19.31 21.99
CA ARG A 102 25.47 -19.41 23.23
C ARG A 102 24.87 -20.40 24.23
N ALA A 103 23.55 -20.37 24.41
CA ALA A 103 22.86 -21.30 25.30
C ALA A 103 23.06 -22.76 24.86
N ASN A 104 23.19 -22.98 23.55
CA ASN A 104 23.51 -24.28 22.97
C ASN A 104 25.01 -24.66 23.07
N GLY A 105 25.84 -23.81 23.68
CA GLY A 105 27.27 -24.03 23.92
C GLY A 105 28.22 -23.42 22.88
N GLY A 106 27.72 -22.54 22.01
CA GLY A 106 28.54 -21.83 21.03
C GLY A 106 29.40 -20.73 21.64
N ASP A 107 30.54 -20.44 21.02
CA ASP A 107 31.39 -19.31 21.40
C ASP A 107 30.71 -17.96 21.14
N ASP A 108 30.85 -17.01 22.07
CA ASP A 108 30.29 -15.67 21.94
C ASP A 108 30.71 -14.98 20.62
N SER A 109 32.00 -15.07 20.29
CA SER A 109 32.60 -14.42 19.13
C SER A 109 32.20 -15.10 17.83
N SER A 110 32.17 -16.43 17.82
CA SER A 110 31.75 -17.24 16.67
C SER A 110 30.28 -17.04 16.35
N CYS A 111 29.40 -17.10 17.36
CA CYS A 111 27.97 -16.81 17.21
C CYS A 111 27.73 -15.40 16.64
N LYS A 112 28.44 -14.38 17.12
CA LYS A 112 28.31 -13.00 16.60
C LYS A 112 28.82 -12.86 15.17
N LYS A 113 29.95 -13.51 14.84
CA LYS A 113 30.59 -13.42 13.53
C LYS A 113 29.74 -14.05 12.42
N ASN A 114 29.10 -15.17 12.73
CA ASN A 114 28.32 -15.95 11.77
C ASN A 114 26.83 -15.73 12.03
N LEU A 115 26.36 -14.51 11.78
CA LEU A 115 24.99 -14.08 11.99
C LEU A 115 24.34 -13.75 10.64
N LEU A 116 23.12 -14.23 10.43
CA LEU A 116 22.28 -13.86 9.30
C LEU A 116 20.90 -13.44 9.81
N SER A 117 20.40 -12.29 9.39
CA SER A 117 19.06 -11.81 9.73
C SER A 117 18.25 -11.48 8.47
N TRP A 118 16.93 -11.56 8.57
CA TRP A 118 16.00 -11.30 7.46
C TRP A 118 14.70 -10.69 7.97
N GLY A 119 13.94 -10.07 7.06
CA GLY A 119 12.61 -9.52 7.32
C GLY A 119 11.61 -9.97 6.27
N ASN A 120 10.36 -10.22 6.68
CA ASN A 120 9.25 -10.58 5.79
C ASN A 120 9.58 -11.75 4.85
N GLY A 121 10.23 -12.79 5.38
CA GLY A 121 10.73 -13.91 4.61
C GLY A 121 11.16 -15.07 5.49
N CYS A 122 11.99 -15.96 4.94
CA CYS A 122 12.45 -17.17 5.60
C CYS A 122 13.97 -17.26 5.63
N GLY A 123 14.50 -17.91 6.67
CA GLY A 123 15.90 -18.31 6.80
C GLY A 123 16.00 -19.83 6.82
N VAL A 124 17.05 -20.35 6.18
CA VAL A 124 17.33 -21.77 6.04
C VAL A 124 18.80 -22.06 6.33
N VAL A 125 19.06 -23.19 6.98
CA VAL A 125 20.40 -23.76 7.15
C VAL A 125 20.47 -25.07 6.38
N ALA A 126 21.36 -25.15 5.40
CA ALA A 126 21.79 -26.42 4.81
C ALA A 126 23.08 -26.87 5.50
N TRP A 127 23.18 -28.15 5.85
CA TRP A 127 24.32 -28.71 6.57
C TRP A 127 24.74 -30.01 5.91
N GLY A 128 26.03 -30.13 5.58
CA GLY A 128 26.65 -31.35 5.04
C GLY A 128 27.80 -31.83 5.92
N ALA A 129 28.65 -32.70 5.39
CA ALA A 129 29.65 -33.43 6.18
C ALA A 129 30.65 -32.52 6.93
N SER A 130 31.09 -31.42 6.32
CA SER A 130 32.12 -30.53 6.87
C SER A 130 31.81 -29.03 6.76
N PHE A 131 30.66 -28.68 6.17
CA PHE A 131 30.28 -27.30 5.90
C PHE A 131 28.78 -27.10 6.09
N ALA A 132 28.40 -25.89 6.48
CA ALA A 132 27.01 -25.48 6.56
C ALA A 132 26.83 -24.08 5.96
N ALA A 133 25.71 -23.88 5.27
CA ALA A 133 25.35 -22.63 4.62
C ALA A 133 24.05 -22.08 5.22
N MET A 134 24.08 -20.84 5.66
CA MET A 134 22.87 -20.08 5.99
C MET A 134 22.45 -19.23 4.79
N ARG A 135 21.16 -19.27 4.43
CA ARG A 135 20.56 -18.36 3.44
C ARG A 135 19.19 -17.89 3.87
N SER A 136 18.75 -16.79 3.27
CA SER A 136 17.42 -16.23 3.49
C SER A 136 16.79 -15.84 2.16
N GLY A 137 15.46 -15.88 2.10
CA GLY A 137 14.70 -15.56 0.90
C GLY A 137 13.25 -15.24 1.21
N ALA A 138 12.48 -14.86 0.19
CA ALA A 138 11.06 -14.58 0.34
C ALA A 138 10.24 -15.82 0.75
N SER A 139 10.73 -17.02 0.46
CA SER A 139 10.13 -18.30 0.83
C SER A 139 11.19 -19.28 1.33
N VAL A 140 10.73 -20.38 1.92
CA VAL A 140 11.62 -21.50 2.29
C VAL A 140 12.33 -22.04 1.06
N ASP A 141 11.62 -22.27 -0.05
CA ASP A 141 12.20 -22.85 -1.26
C ASP A 141 13.31 -21.98 -1.87
N ALA A 142 13.09 -20.66 -1.92
CA ALA A 142 14.09 -19.73 -2.43
C ALA A 142 15.37 -19.77 -1.57
N ALA A 143 15.21 -19.74 -0.24
CA ALA A 143 16.34 -19.82 0.69
C ALA A 143 17.02 -21.20 0.66
N ALA A 144 16.24 -22.28 0.56
CA ALA A 144 16.72 -23.66 0.55
C ALA A 144 17.52 -23.99 -0.71
N SER A 145 17.03 -23.57 -1.87
CA SER A 145 17.74 -23.75 -3.15
C SER A 145 19.14 -23.13 -3.07
N GLU A 146 19.25 -21.90 -2.58
CA GLU A 146 20.55 -21.23 -2.45
C GLU A 146 21.43 -21.87 -1.35
N ALA A 147 20.83 -22.23 -0.21
CA ALA A 147 21.58 -22.88 0.88
C ALA A 147 22.16 -24.22 0.45
N LEU A 148 21.37 -25.08 -0.23
CA LEU A 148 21.81 -26.37 -0.73
C LEU A 148 22.87 -26.22 -1.82
N GLN A 149 22.70 -25.28 -2.74
CA GLN A 149 23.69 -25.00 -3.78
C GLN A 149 25.04 -24.63 -3.17
N VAL A 150 25.05 -23.67 -2.24
CA VAL A 150 26.29 -23.21 -1.59
C VAL A 150 26.90 -24.31 -0.73
N CYS A 151 26.09 -25.07 -0.01
CA CYS A 151 26.56 -26.20 0.76
C CYS A 151 27.23 -27.25 -0.16
N GLY A 152 26.56 -27.66 -1.23
CA GLY A 152 27.03 -28.68 -2.17
C GLY A 152 28.29 -28.29 -2.95
N GLN A 153 28.58 -27.00 -3.09
CA GLN A 153 29.84 -26.51 -3.65
C GLN A 153 31.04 -26.68 -2.69
N ASN A 154 30.80 -26.83 -1.39
CA ASN A 154 31.83 -26.85 -0.36
C ASN A 154 31.96 -28.23 0.33
N THR A 155 30.90 -29.04 0.34
CA THR A 155 30.89 -30.37 0.98
C THR A 155 29.83 -31.28 0.36
N GLY A 156 29.89 -32.58 0.68
CA GLY A 156 28.88 -33.57 0.30
C GLY A 156 27.76 -33.71 1.34
N ASP A 157 26.74 -34.51 0.99
CA ASP A 157 25.63 -34.90 1.88
C ASP A 157 24.86 -33.73 2.51
N CYS A 158 24.75 -32.62 1.78
CA CYS A 158 24.03 -31.44 2.22
C CYS A 158 22.53 -31.69 2.32
N GLN A 159 21.97 -31.44 3.50
CA GLN A 159 20.54 -31.51 3.78
C GLN A 159 20.05 -30.24 4.46
N ILE A 160 18.75 -29.95 4.33
CA ILE A 160 18.15 -28.85 5.10
C ILE A 160 18.06 -29.27 6.57
N TYR A 161 18.84 -28.59 7.40
CA TYR A 161 18.89 -28.82 8.84
C TYR A 161 17.84 -27.98 9.59
N TYR A 162 17.60 -26.76 9.12
CA TYR A 162 16.62 -25.85 9.70
C TYR A 162 15.97 -24.99 8.62
N SER A 163 14.68 -24.69 8.80
CA SER A 163 13.97 -23.64 8.08
C SER A 163 13.01 -22.91 9.02
N GLY A 164 12.85 -21.59 8.85
CA GLY A 164 11.90 -20.82 9.63
C GLY A 164 11.57 -19.47 8.99
N CYS A 165 10.31 -19.06 9.09
CA CYS A 165 9.80 -17.85 8.44
C CYS A 165 9.35 -16.79 9.44
N SER A 166 9.35 -15.54 8.98
CA SER A 166 8.91 -14.35 9.72
C SER A 166 8.17 -13.45 8.75
N TYR A 167 6.95 -13.85 8.41
CA TYR A 167 6.09 -13.11 7.49
C TYR A 167 5.43 -11.91 8.15
N PRO A 168 5.10 -10.85 7.39
CA PRO A 168 4.38 -9.72 7.94
C PRO A 168 3.02 -10.16 8.46
N VAL A 169 2.57 -9.56 9.55
CA VAL A 169 1.26 -9.84 10.15
C VAL A 169 0.37 -8.61 10.05
N GLN A 170 -0.92 -8.84 9.80
CA GLN A 170 -1.89 -7.76 9.76
C GLN A 170 -2.28 -7.34 11.19
N TYR A 171 -2.50 -6.03 11.41
CA TYR A 171 -3.01 -5.47 12.67
C TYR A 171 -4.09 -4.42 12.45
#